data_AF-A5B300-F1
#
_entry.id   AF-A5B300-F1
#
_cell.length_a   1.000
_cell.length_b   1.000
_cell.length_c   1.000
_cell.angle_alpha   90.00
_cell.angle_beta   90.00
_cell.angle_gamma   90.00
#
_symmetry.space_group_name_H-M   'P 1'
#
loop_
_entity.id
_entity.type
_entity.pdbx_description
1 polymer ?
#
loop_
_entity_poly.entity_id
_entity_poly.type
_entity_poly.pdbx_seq_one_letter_code
_entity_poly.pdbx_strand_id
1 'polypeptide(L)'
;MGVSGAAPILHKLILYSDQPEALQTTVYEIVMGAFYGIGALIYATRIPERWKPGRFDIAGHSHQLFHVLVVAGAYTHYHTGLVYLKWRDLKGC
;
A
#
# COMPACT_ATOMS: atom_id res chain seq x y z
N MET A 1 4.42 4.58 11.87
CA MET A 1 4.09 3.15 11.75
C MET A 1 4.09 2.66 10.30
N GLY A 2 3.56 3.39 9.29
CA GLY A 2 3.64 2.95 7.88
C GLY A 2 4.94 3.33 7.15
N VAL A 3 5.42 4.57 7.32
CA VAL A 3 6.59 5.11 6.59
C VAL A 3 7.91 4.44 6.99
N SER A 4 7.98 3.81 8.17
CA SER A 4 9.14 3.05 8.62
C SER A 4 9.51 1.87 7.71
N GLY A 5 8.60 1.44 6.83
CA GLY A 5 8.90 0.46 5.78
C GLY A 5 9.94 0.93 4.76
N ALA A 6 10.20 2.23 4.63
CA ALA A 6 11.23 2.73 3.70
C ALA A 6 12.63 2.18 4.02
N ALA A 7 12.99 2.06 5.30
CA ALA A 7 14.31 1.56 5.70
C ALA A 7 14.59 0.11 5.25
N PRO A 8 13.73 -0.89 5.52
CA PRO A 8 13.95 -2.26 5.04
C PRO A 8 13.83 -2.37 3.50
N ILE A 9 13.02 -1.53 2.83
CA ILE A 9 12.95 -1.51 1.36
C ILE A 9 14.28 -1.03 0.76
N LEU A 10 14.85 0.05 1.29
CA LEU A 10 16.15 0.55 0.87
C LEU A 10 17.24 -0.48 1.14
N HIS A 11 17.23 -1.12 2.31
CA HIS A 11 18.17 -2.19 2.65
C HIS A 11 18.06 -3.36 1.67
N LYS A 12 16.85 -3.82 1.34
CA LYS A 12 16.58 -4.85 0.33
C LYS A 12 17.16 -4.48 -1.03
N LEU A 13 16.93 -3.25 -1.49
CA LEU A 13 17.42 -2.78 -2.79
C LEU A 13 18.95 -2.69 -2.83
N ILE A 14 19.60 -2.31 -1.73
CA ILE A 14 21.07 -2.28 -1.66
C ILE A 14 21.65 -3.70 -1.77
N LEU A 15 21.05 -4.67 -1.08
CA LEU A 15 21.59 -6.05 -1.02
C LEU A 15 21.23 -6.89 -2.25
N TYR A 16 20.07 -6.66 -2.87
CA TYR A 16 19.51 -7.54 -3.90
C TYR A 16 19.12 -6.77 -5.17
N SER A 17 19.84 -5.68 -5.50
CA SER A 17 19.56 -4.85 -6.68
C SER A 17 19.59 -5.61 -8.01
N ASP A 18 20.31 -6.72 -8.06
CA ASP A 18 20.44 -7.62 -9.21
C ASP A 18 19.26 -8.60 -9.35
N GLN A 19 18.46 -8.78 -8.29
CA GLN A 19 17.33 -9.71 -8.29
C GLN A 19 16.06 -9.00 -8.81
N PRO A 20 15.43 -9.49 -9.90
CA PRO A 20 14.23 -8.86 -10.45
C PRO A 20 13.06 -8.84 -9.45
N GLU A 21 12.98 -9.83 -8.56
CA GLU A 21 11.96 -9.91 -7.51
C GLU A 21 12.08 -8.79 -6.48
N ALA A 22 13.31 -8.29 -6.21
CA ALA A 22 13.51 -7.16 -5.30
C ALA A 22 12.93 -5.87 -5.90
N LEU A 23 13.09 -5.65 -7.20
CA LEU A 23 12.48 -4.52 -7.90
C LEU A 23 10.95 -4.67 -7.99
N GLN A 24 10.47 -5.85 -8.37
CA GLN A 24 9.04 -6.11 -8.51
C GLN A 24 8.29 -5.92 -7.18
N THR A 25 8.82 -6.46 -6.08
CA THR A 25 8.22 -6.29 -4.74
C THR A 25 8.26 -4.83 -4.29
N THR A 26 9.33 -4.08 -4.62
CA THR A 26 9.41 -2.64 -4.34
C THR A 26 8.31 -1.86 -5.04
N VAL A 27 7.98 -2.19 -6.29
CA VAL A 27 6.87 -1.54 -7.00
C VAL A 27 5.55 -1.76 -6.25
N TYR A 28 5.25 -2.99 -5.84
CA TYR A 28 4.05 -3.28 -5.06
C TYR A 28 4.03 -2.55 -3.71
N GLU A 29 5.16 -2.47 -3.02
CA GLU A 29 5.30 -1.75 -1.74
C GLU A 29 5.08 -0.24 -1.91
N ILE A 30 5.55 0.36 -3.01
CA ILE A 30 5.28 1.77 -3.35
C ILE A 30 3.78 2.00 -3.61
N VAL A 31 3.14 1.11 -4.38
CA VAL A 31 1.70 1.21 -4.67
C VAL A 31 0.88 1.05 -3.38
N MET A 32 1.23 0.10 -2.51
CA MET A 32 0.62 -0.03 -1.17
C MET A 32 0.79 1.26 -0.36
N GLY A 33 2.00 1.83 -0.35
CA GLY A 33 2.30 3.09 0.33
C GLY A 33 1.45 4.25 -0.20
N ALA A 34 1.24 4.32 -1.53
CA ALA A 34 0.37 5.31 -2.15
C ALA A 34 -1.08 5.14 -1.71
N PHE A 35 -1.63 3.92 -1.69
CA PHE A 35 -3.00 3.69 -1.20
C PHE A 35 -3.18 4.11 0.25
N TYR A 36 -2.25 3.74 1.14
CA TYR A 36 -2.30 4.17 2.54
C TYR A 36 -2.12 5.68 2.71
N GLY A 37 -1.20 6.30 1.96
CA GLY A 37 -0.97 7.74 2.00
C GLY A 37 -2.19 8.54 1.52
N ILE A 38 -2.76 8.18 0.38
CA ILE A 38 -3.96 8.80 -0.18
C ILE A 38 -5.15 8.58 0.76
N GLY A 39 -5.34 7.36 1.27
CA GLY A 39 -6.41 7.05 2.21
C GLY A 39 -6.30 7.88 3.49
N ALA A 40 -5.11 7.96 4.08
CA ALA A 40 -4.87 8.78 5.26
C ALA A 40 -5.14 10.27 4.99
N LEU A 41 -4.74 10.78 3.82
CA LEU A 41 -5.01 12.17 3.42
C LEU A 41 -6.51 12.42 3.27
N ILE A 42 -7.23 11.54 2.58
CA ILE A 42 -8.69 11.64 2.40
C ILE A 42 -9.40 11.63 3.76
N TYR A 43 -9.04 10.68 4.62
CA TYR A 43 -9.60 10.57 5.97
C TYR A 43 -9.32 11.81 6.82
N ALA A 44 -8.09 12.31 6.83
CA ALA A 44 -7.70 13.48 7.62
C ALA A 44 -8.37 14.77 7.12
N THR A 45 -8.50 14.91 5.80
CA THR A 45 -9.11 16.10 5.18
C THR A 45 -10.64 16.05 5.13
N ARG A 46 -11.26 14.90 5.43
CA ARG A 46 -12.72 14.70 5.39
C ARG A 46 -13.33 15.08 4.04
N ILE A 47 -12.63 14.79 2.95
CA ILE A 47 -13.12 15.00 1.58
C ILE A 47 -13.78 13.68 1.13
N PRO A 48 -14.98 13.69 0.52
CA PRO A 48 -15.69 14.85 -0.04
C PRO A 48 -16.74 15.50 0.88
N GLU A 49 -17.05 14.94 2.05
CA GLU A 49 -18.13 15.45 2.92
C GLU A 49 -17.90 16.87 3.42
N ARG A 50 -16.64 17.31 3.53
CA ARG A 50 -16.27 18.71 3.80
C ARG A 50 -16.77 19.67 2.71
N TRP A 51 -16.82 19.24 1.45
CA TRP A 51 -17.22 20.09 0.32
C TRP A 51 -18.74 20.12 0.10
N LYS A 52 -19.44 19.04 0.42
CA LYS A 52 -20.90 18.95 0.28
C LYS A 52 -21.53 18.31 1.53
N PRO A 53 -21.69 19.08 2.62
CA PRO A 53 -22.35 18.60 3.83
C PRO A 53 -23.75 18.05 3.52
N GLY A 54 -24.14 16.94 4.16
CA GLY A 54 -25.44 16.31 3.97
C GLY A 54 -25.56 15.39 2.75
N ARG A 55 -24.63 15.44 1.78
CA ARG A 55 -24.70 14.59 0.57
C ARG A 55 -24.08 13.21 0.73
N PHE A 56 -23.16 13.06 1.67
CA PHE A 56 -22.37 11.83 1.85
C PHE A 56 -22.65 11.15 3.19
N ASP A 57 -23.79 11.43 3.81
CA ASP A 57 -24.10 10.98 5.17
C ASP A 57 -24.24 9.46 5.30
N ILE A 58 -24.67 8.79 4.21
CA ILE A 58 -24.85 7.33 4.17
C ILE A 58 -23.71 6.64 3.41
N ALA A 59 -23.29 7.19 2.27
CA ALA A 59 -22.32 6.56 1.39
C ALA A 59 -21.35 7.56 0.74
N GLY A 60 -20.12 7.13 0.51
CA GLY A 60 -19.08 7.88 -0.21
C GLY A 60 -18.35 8.94 0.62
N HIS A 61 -18.55 8.99 1.94
CA HIS A 61 -17.76 9.86 2.82
C HIS A 61 -16.33 9.34 3.00
N SER A 62 -15.43 10.22 3.42
CA SER A 62 -13.99 9.98 3.50
C SER A 62 -13.60 8.69 4.22
N HIS A 63 -14.30 8.34 5.32
CA HIS A 63 -14.02 7.13 6.07
C HIS A 63 -14.35 5.85 5.29
N GLN A 64 -15.40 5.83 4.47
CA GLN A 64 -15.67 4.68 3.59
C GLN A 64 -14.62 4.59 2.49
N LEU A 65 -14.24 5.72 1.88
CA LEU A 65 -13.17 5.75 0.87
C LEU A 65 -11.83 5.29 1.46
N PHE A 66 -11.54 5.68 2.70
CA PHE A 66 -10.38 5.20 3.44
C PHE A 66 -10.37 3.68 3.58
N HIS A 67 -11.49 3.06 3.99
CA HIS A 67 -11.59 1.60 4.09
C HIS A 67 -11.35 0.91 2.75
N VAL A 68 -11.91 1.42 1.66
CA VAL A 68 -11.68 0.88 0.31
C VAL A 68 -10.19 0.91 -0.05
N LEU A 69 -9.51 2.03 0.22
CA LEU A 69 -8.08 2.17 -0.04
C LEU A 69 -7.23 1.28 0.87
N VAL A 70 -7.63 1.06 2.12
CA VAL A 70 -6.97 0.11 3.02
C VAL A 70 -7.05 -1.31 2.47
N VAL A 71 -8.22 -1.73 1.96
CA VAL A 71 -8.38 -3.05 1.32
C VAL A 71 -7.52 -3.17 0.06
N ALA A 72 -7.47 -2.13 -0.78
CA ALA A 72 -6.60 -2.10 -1.95
C ALA A 72 -5.10 -2.19 -1.58
N GLY A 73 -4.68 -1.47 -0.54
CA GLY A 73 -3.33 -1.55 0.03
C GLY A 73 -3.00 -2.97 0.51
N ALA A 74 -3.89 -3.58 1.30
CA ALA A 74 -3.73 -4.95 1.78
C ALA A 74 -3.65 -5.97 0.62
N TYR A 75 -4.43 -5.79 -0.44
CA TYR A 75 -4.37 -6.63 -1.63
C TYR A 75 -3.03 -6.50 -2.35
N THR A 76 -2.50 -5.28 -2.53
CA THR A 76 -1.15 -5.11 -3.10
C THR A 76 -0.06 -5.72 -2.24
N HIS A 77 -0.19 -5.62 -0.91
CA HIS A 77 0.74 -6.26 0.02
C HIS A 77 0.70 -7.79 -0.08
N TYR A 78 -0.49 -8.36 -0.25
CA TYR A 78 -0.66 -9.80 -0.49
C TYR A 78 0.09 -10.26 -1.75
N HIS A 79 0.01 -9.50 -2.85
CA HIS A 79 0.77 -9.79 -4.07
C HIS A 79 2.28 -9.74 -3.85
N THR A 80 2.78 -8.78 -3.07
CA THR A 80 4.19 -8.77 -2.65
C THR A 80 4.57 -10.08 -1.94
N GLY A 81 3.72 -10.54 -1.02
CA GLY A 81 3.90 -11.81 -0.31
C GLY A 81 3.97 -13.02 -1.25
N LEU A 82 3.10 -13.08 -2.27
CA LEU A 82 3.12 -14.14 -3.27
C LEU A 82 4.41 -14.16 -4.08
N VAL A 83 4.96 -12.99 -4.44
CA VAL A 83 6.26 -12.90 -5.13
C VAL A 83 7.37 -13.43 -4.24
N TYR A 84 7.42 -13.03 -2.96
CA TYR A 84 8.42 -13.55 -2.03
C TYR A 84 8.31 -15.06 -1.82
N LEU A 85 7.09 -15.60 -1.68
CA LEU A 85 6.86 -17.05 -1.54
C LEU A 85 7.33 -17.80 -2.78
N LYS A 86 6.98 -17.31 -3.97
CA LYS A 86 7.43 -17.91 -5.24
C LYS A 86 8.95 -17.89 -5.36
N TRP A 87 9.59 -16.77 -5.01
CA TRP A 87 11.04 -16.66 -5.04
C TRP A 87 11.70 -17.68 -4.10
N ARG A 88 11.21 -17.78 -2.87
CA ARG A 88 11.66 -18.77 -1.88
C ARG A 88 11.53 -20.20 -2.43
N ASP A 89 10.38 -20.53 -3.01
CA ASP A 89 10.11 -21.89 -3.51
C ASP A 89 11.01 -22.25 -4.72
N LEU A 90 11.40 -21.26 -5.54
CA LEU A 90 12.29 -21.46 -6.69
C LEU A 90 13.78 -21.52 -6.33
N LYS A 91 14.22 -20.72 -5.36
CA LYS A 91 15.63 -20.62 -4.98
C LYS A 91 16.04 -21.63 -3.91
N GLY A 92 15.08 -22.22 -3.21
CA GLY A 92 15.33 -23.12 -2.09
C GLY A 92 15.92 -22.38 -0.88
N CYS A 93 15.94 -23.07 0.26
CA CYS A 93 16.78 -22.69 1.41
C CYS A 93 18.15 -23.33 1.27
#